data_AF-A0A7K0E754-F1
#
_entry.id   AF-A0A7K0E754-F1
#
_cell.length_a   1.000
_cell.length_b   1.000
_cell.length_c   1.000
_cell.angle_alpha   90.00
_cell.angle_beta   90.00
_cell.angle_gamma   90.00
#
_symmetry.space_group_name_H-M   'P 1'
#
loop_
_entity.id
_entity.type
_entity.pdbx_description
1 polymer ?
#
loop_
_entity_poly.entity_id
_entity_poly.type
_entity_poly.pdbx_seq_one_letter_code
_entity_poly.pdbx_strand_id
1 'polypeptide(L)'
;MKKSKLLIGLSILTVLGVILIAADHIDAPSTTGTSADIADFYAFEPTEGSSNTVFAVDLQSNILPDLAFGTFDEDVLTEINIDTDNDLIEDLVIQAIPRNGMMYFFGPYAPSETGLNGTVLTDYPLGEVEISAETAIVETTNDGVSLFAGPRQDAFFFDFFQFNKVIGGEAPEGFLPPEEASDPFDGTNTMSLVIEIPNAMLGTTTGQNALGLTVYKTWVTTNRKQ
;
A
#
# COMPACT_ATOMS: atom_id res chain seq x y z
N MET A 1 4.31 50.61 -2.44
CA MET A 1 3.98 49.57 -3.47
C MET A 1 4.86 48.32 -3.37
N LYS A 2 6.21 48.42 -3.32
CA LYS A 2 7.09 47.23 -3.26
C LYS A 2 6.88 46.35 -2.01
N LYS A 3 6.66 46.94 -0.83
CA LYS A 3 6.44 46.21 0.43
C LYS A 3 5.10 45.46 0.51
N SER A 4 4.04 46.00 -0.11
CA SER A 4 2.71 45.37 -0.10
C SER A 4 2.67 44.13 -1.00
N LYS A 5 3.35 44.15 -2.16
CA LYS A 5 3.50 42.96 -3.00
C LYS A 5 4.32 41.85 -2.32
N LEU A 6 5.34 42.23 -1.56
CA LEU A 6 6.15 41.29 -0.77
C LEU A 6 5.32 40.61 0.33
N LEU A 7 4.53 41.38 1.07
CA LEU A 7 3.66 40.85 2.14
C LEU A 7 2.61 39.88 1.58
N ILE A 8 1.98 40.22 0.44
CA ILE A 8 1.02 39.33 -0.23
C ILE A 8 1.70 38.05 -0.70
N GLY A 9 2.89 38.14 -1.30
CA GLY A 9 3.65 36.95 -1.70
C GLY A 9 4.02 36.05 -0.53
N LEU A 10 4.40 36.65 0.62
CA LEU A 10 4.72 35.89 1.84
C LEU A 10 3.47 35.22 2.43
N SER A 11 2.33 35.90 2.46
CA SER A 11 1.05 35.31 2.88
C SER A 11 0.63 34.13 2.01
N ILE A 12 0.81 34.23 0.68
CA ILE A 12 0.51 33.13 -0.24
C ILE A 12 1.44 31.93 0.03
N LEU A 13 2.74 32.17 0.24
CA LEU A 13 3.69 31.12 0.61
C LEU A 13 3.36 30.46 1.95
N THR A 14 2.93 31.24 2.95
CA THR A 14 2.47 30.69 4.24
C THR A 14 1.24 29.82 4.06
N VAL A 15 0.25 30.25 3.27
CA VAL A 15 -0.96 29.46 2.99
C VAL A 15 -0.61 28.20 2.21
N LEU A 16 0.26 28.28 1.20
CA LEU A 16 0.75 27.12 0.46
C LEU A 16 1.49 26.14 1.38
N GLY A 17 2.33 26.63 2.29
CA GLY A 17 3.04 25.78 3.25
C GLY A 17 2.14 25.07 4.26
N VAL A 18 0.95 25.62 4.55
CA VAL A 18 -0.08 24.95 5.37
C VAL A 18 -0.87 23.91 4.57
N ILE A 19 -0.99 24.10 3.26
CA ILE A 19 -1.72 23.17 2.36
C ILE A 19 -0.82 22.01 1.91
N LEU A 20 0.49 22.26 1.76
CA LEU A 20 1.48 21.26 1.39
C LEU A 20 1.94 20.47 2.63
N ILE A 21 1.02 19.74 3.25
CA ILE A 21 1.35 18.72 4.25
C ILE A 21 1.63 17.43 3.47
N ALA A 22 2.87 16.97 3.51
CA ALA A 22 3.24 15.67 2.96
C ALA A 22 3.03 14.63 4.05
N ALA A 23 2.30 13.56 3.73
CA ALA A 23 2.13 12.44 4.64
C ALA A 23 3.46 11.71 4.88
N ASP A 24 3.78 11.47 6.14
CA ASP A 24 4.84 10.56 6.60
C ASP A 24 4.20 9.29 7.20
N HIS A 25 5.00 8.28 7.52
CA HIS A 25 4.64 6.90 7.94
C HIS A 25 3.58 6.77 9.08
N ILE A 26 3.27 7.86 9.81
CA ILE A 26 2.23 7.92 10.88
C ILE A 26 1.21 9.06 10.64
N ASP A 27 1.28 9.74 9.50
CA ASP A 27 0.57 11.00 9.25
C ASP A 27 -0.91 10.81 8.84
N ALA A 28 -1.40 9.57 8.90
CA ALA A 28 -2.82 9.27 9.03
C ALA A 28 -3.18 8.88 10.49
N PRO A 29 -3.02 9.80 11.49
CA PRO A 29 -3.24 9.46 12.90
C PRO A 29 -4.67 9.01 13.21
N SER A 30 -5.62 9.27 12.32
CA SER A 30 -7.00 8.77 12.44
C SER A 30 -7.14 7.27 12.16
N THR A 31 -6.20 6.64 11.46
CA THR A 31 -6.24 5.21 11.10
C THR A 31 -5.19 4.38 11.81
N THR A 32 -4.20 5.01 12.47
CA THR A 32 -3.13 4.30 13.20
C THR A 32 -3.67 3.28 14.20
N GLY A 33 -3.22 2.04 14.08
CA GLY A 33 -3.62 0.91 14.94
C GLY A 33 -5.07 0.44 14.74
N THR A 34 -5.73 0.86 13.66
CA THR A 34 -7.08 0.39 13.30
C THR A 34 -7.02 -0.71 12.23
N SER A 35 -8.15 -1.34 11.95
CA SER A 35 -8.30 -2.31 10.85
C SER A 35 -8.04 -1.73 9.45
N ALA A 36 -8.01 -0.40 9.31
CA ALA A 36 -7.76 0.33 8.07
C ALA A 36 -6.31 0.85 7.96
N ASP A 37 -5.44 0.53 8.93
CA ASP A 37 -4.06 1.00 8.96
C ASP A 37 -3.22 0.24 7.94
N ILE A 38 -2.79 0.91 6.87
CA ILE A 38 -1.84 0.37 5.89
C ILE A 38 -0.46 0.45 6.52
N ALA A 39 0.18 -0.70 6.68
CA ALA A 39 1.57 -0.77 7.13
C ALA A 39 2.50 -0.52 5.94
N ASP A 40 2.39 -1.35 4.91
CA ASP A 40 3.30 -1.34 3.77
C ASP A 40 2.58 -1.66 2.46
N PHE A 41 3.18 -1.23 1.34
CA PHE A 41 2.72 -1.55 0.00
C PHE A 41 3.89 -1.87 -0.91
N TYR A 42 3.83 -3.02 -1.58
CA TYR A 42 4.81 -3.49 -2.53
C TYR A 42 4.17 -3.69 -3.90
N ALA A 43 4.90 -3.25 -4.94
CA ALA A 43 4.55 -3.48 -6.34
C ALA A 43 5.79 -3.91 -7.11
N PHE A 44 5.80 -5.12 -7.67
CA PHE A 44 6.99 -5.70 -8.30
C PHE A 44 6.67 -6.77 -9.34
N GLU A 45 7.64 -7.08 -10.20
CA GLU A 45 7.59 -8.28 -11.04
C GLU A 45 7.99 -9.50 -10.21
N PRO A 46 7.23 -10.62 -10.21
CA PRO A 46 7.55 -11.79 -9.39
C PRO A 46 8.88 -12.45 -9.78
N THR A 47 9.29 -12.26 -11.03
CA THR A 47 10.60 -12.65 -11.57
C THR A 47 11.00 -11.64 -12.64
N GLU A 48 12.31 -11.45 -12.85
CA GLU A 48 12.82 -10.53 -13.89
C GLU A 48 12.22 -10.84 -15.27
N GLY A 49 11.55 -9.84 -15.87
CA GLY A 49 10.93 -9.93 -17.19
C GLY A 49 9.57 -10.63 -17.20
N SER A 50 8.93 -10.80 -16.04
CA SER A 50 7.60 -11.41 -15.95
C SER A 50 6.54 -10.62 -16.71
N SER A 51 5.57 -11.32 -17.29
CA SER A 51 4.36 -10.69 -17.84
C SER A 51 3.30 -10.41 -16.78
N ASN A 52 3.65 -10.57 -15.49
CA ASN A 52 2.76 -10.36 -14.36
C ASN A 52 3.32 -9.27 -13.44
N THR A 53 2.43 -8.58 -12.75
CA THR A 53 2.73 -7.65 -11.67
C THR A 53 2.14 -8.21 -10.38
N VAL A 54 2.90 -8.16 -9.29
CA VAL A 54 2.44 -8.47 -7.94
C VAL A 54 2.20 -7.16 -7.20
N PHE A 55 1.02 -7.06 -6.59
CA PHE A 55 0.69 -6.07 -5.57
C PHE A 55 0.52 -6.77 -4.23
N ALA A 56 1.24 -6.32 -3.21
CA ALA A 56 1.09 -6.79 -1.84
C ALA A 56 0.82 -5.60 -0.93
N VAL A 57 -0.33 -5.61 -0.25
CA VAL A 57 -0.74 -4.59 0.72
C VAL A 57 -0.73 -5.23 2.09
N ASP A 58 0.06 -4.69 2.99
CA ASP A 58 0.07 -5.08 4.39
C ASP A 58 -0.75 -4.09 5.21
N LEU A 59 -1.60 -4.63 6.07
CA LEU A 59 -2.46 -3.91 6.98
C LEU A 59 -2.16 -4.38 8.41
N GLN A 60 -2.39 -3.53 9.40
CA GLN A 60 -2.35 -3.93 10.82
C GLN A 60 -1.04 -4.64 11.21
N SER A 61 0.11 -3.98 11.03
CA SER A 61 1.40 -4.50 11.55
C SER A 61 1.45 -4.39 13.07
N ASN A 62 1.88 -5.47 13.75
CA ASN A 62 2.04 -5.51 15.20
C ASN A 62 3.41 -6.10 15.58
N ILE A 63 4.25 -5.28 16.21
CA ILE A 63 5.57 -5.70 16.71
C ILE A 63 5.46 -6.37 18.11
N LEU A 64 4.27 -6.37 18.71
CA LEU A 64 4.07 -6.84 20.09
C LEU A 64 3.52 -8.27 20.13
N PRO A 65 4.25 -9.23 20.72
CA PRO A 65 3.95 -10.67 20.66
C PRO A 65 2.66 -11.09 21.40
N ASP A 66 2.13 -10.23 22.29
CA ASP A 66 0.95 -10.52 23.12
C ASP A 66 -0.35 -9.88 22.59
N LEU A 67 -0.32 -9.20 21.45
CA LEU A 67 -1.52 -8.66 20.80
C LEU A 67 -2.19 -9.73 19.94
N ALA A 68 -3.52 -9.79 20.00
CA ALA A 68 -4.28 -10.66 19.10
C ALA A 68 -4.00 -10.26 17.65
N PHE A 69 -3.80 -11.26 16.77
CA PHE A 69 -3.65 -11.01 15.33
C PHE A 69 -4.85 -10.22 14.79
N GLY A 70 -4.57 -9.34 13.82
CA GLY A 70 -5.58 -8.48 13.21
C GLY A 70 -6.68 -9.25 12.49
N THR A 71 -7.73 -8.53 12.10
CA THR A 71 -8.83 -9.09 11.28
C THR A 71 -9.18 -8.09 10.20
N PHE A 72 -9.59 -8.57 9.02
CA PHE A 72 -10.20 -7.67 8.04
C PHE A 72 -11.59 -7.23 8.52
N ASP A 73 -11.83 -5.92 8.46
CA ASP A 73 -13.10 -5.29 8.85
C ASP A 73 -14.01 -5.18 7.64
N GLU A 74 -15.26 -5.66 7.76
CA GLU A 74 -16.23 -5.63 6.66
C GLU A 74 -16.60 -4.20 6.22
N ASP A 75 -16.39 -3.18 7.04
CA ASP A 75 -16.65 -1.81 6.63
C ASP A 75 -15.44 -1.10 6.01
N VAL A 76 -14.31 -1.80 5.84
CA VAL A 76 -13.07 -1.27 5.23
C VAL A 76 -12.85 -1.85 3.83
N LEU A 77 -12.86 -0.98 2.84
CA LEU A 77 -12.45 -1.25 1.46
C LEU A 77 -10.98 -0.90 1.30
N THR A 78 -10.15 -1.85 0.87
CA THR A 78 -8.78 -1.56 0.43
C THR A 78 -8.77 -1.38 -1.08
N GLU A 79 -8.09 -0.35 -1.58
CA GLU A 79 -8.04 -0.02 -2.99
C GLU A 79 -6.60 0.25 -3.44
N ILE A 80 -6.15 -0.52 -4.41
CA ILE A 80 -4.90 -0.27 -5.15
C ILE A 80 -5.26 0.60 -6.34
N ASN A 81 -4.72 1.80 -6.33
CA ASN A 81 -4.90 2.82 -7.36
C ASN A 81 -3.75 2.74 -8.35
N ILE A 82 -4.06 2.78 -9.64
CA ILE A 82 -3.09 2.58 -10.72
C ILE A 82 -3.22 3.72 -11.73
N ASP A 83 -2.17 4.53 -11.83
CA ASP A 83 -1.95 5.56 -12.84
C ASP A 83 -1.12 4.96 -13.99
N THR A 84 -1.69 5.01 -15.19
CA THR A 84 -1.11 4.49 -16.43
C THR A 84 -0.66 5.60 -17.38
N ASP A 85 -1.02 6.85 -17.16
CA ASP A 85 -0.75 7.96 -18.07
C ASP A 85 0.14 9.09 -17.49
N ASN A 86 0.58 8.90 -16.24
CA ASN A 86 1.50 9.74 -15.50
C ASN A 86 0.94 11.12 -15.10
N ASP A 87 -0.38 11.27 -15.00
CA ASP A 87 -1.04 12.49 -14.52
C ASP A 87 -1.24 12.56 -12.99
N LEU A 88 -0.88 11.48 -12.26
CA LEU A 88 -1.06 11.30 -10.82
C LEU A 88 -2.53 11.21 -10.39
N ILE A 89 -3.39 10.73 -11.27
CA ILE A 89 -4.79 10.38 -11.04
C ILE A 89 -4.95 8.91 -11.42
N GLU A 90 -5.75 8.17 -10.65
CA GLU A 90 -5.96 6.76 -10.91
C GLU A 90 -6.78 6.53 -12.18
N ASP A 91 -6.24 5.72 -13.09
CA ASP A 91 -6.90 5.26 -14.31
C ASP A 91 -7.65 3.94 -14.07
N LEU A 92 -7.09 3.10 -13.20
CA LEU A 92 -7.63 1.80 -12.82
C LEU A 92 -7.55 1.64 -11.30
N VAL A 93 -8.54 0.95 -10.75
CA VAL A 93 -8.50 0.50 -9.36
C VAL A 93 -8.70 -1.00 -9.26
N ILE A 94 -7.98 -1.63 -8.33
CA ILE A 94 -8.25 -2.98 -7.85
C ILE A 94 -8.70 -2.87 -6.40
N GLN A 95 -9.88 -3.39 -6.11
CA GLN A 95 -10.53 -3.25 -4.82
C GLN A 95 -10.59 -4.60 -4.11
N ALA A 96 -10.43 -4.60 -2.78
CA ALA A 96 -10.56 -5.77 -1.92
C ALA A 96 -11.45 -5.44 -0.71
N ILE A 97 -12.48 -6.25 -0.46
CA ILE A 97 -13.39 -6.06 0.68
C ILE A 97 -13.87 -7.41 1.26
N PRO A 98 -13.79 -7.62 2.59
CA PRO A 98 -14.12 -8.91 3.20
C PRO A 98 -15.62 -9.05 3.45
N ARG A 99 -16.22 -10.22 3.20
CA ARG A 99 -17.59 -10.53 3.65
C ARG A 99 -17.65 -11.99 4.10
N ASN A 100 -18.14 -12.24 5.31
CA ASN A 100 -18.40 -13.57 5.85
C ASN A 100 -17.23 -14.56 5.71
N GLY A 101 -16.00 -14.12 5.99
CA GLY A 101 -14.79 -14.95 5.92
C GLY A 101 -14.17 -15.11 4.53
N MET A 102 -14.76 -14.52 3.49
CA MET A 102 -14.19 -14.44 2.15
C MET A 102 -13.67 -13.03 1.88
N MET A 103 -12.56 -12.91 1.15
CA MET A 103 -12.11 -11.65 0.57
C MET A 103 -12.54 -11.56 -0.88
N TYR A 104 -13.31 -10.54 -1.22
CA TYR A 104 -13.80 -10.28 -2.58
C TYR A 104 -12.92 -9.24 -3.26
N PHE A 105 -12.49 -9.53 -4.47
CA PHE A 105 -11.69 -8.64 -5.31
C PHE A 105 -12.50 -8.15 -6.50
N PHE A 106 -12.32 -6.87 -6.86
CA PHE A 106 -12.95 -6.22 -8.03
C PHE A 106 -11.91 -5.45 -8.84
N GLY A 107 -12.19 -5.22 -10.12
CA GLY A 107 -11.27 -4.56 -11.06
C GLY A 107 -10.30 -5.55 -11.77
N PRO A 108 -9.16 -5.08 -12.32
CA PRO A 108 -8.83 -3.67 -12.54
C PRO A 108 -9.87 -3.01 -13.44
N TYR A 109 -10.39 -1.86 -13.03
CA TYR A 109 -11.35 -1.11 -13.84
C TYR A 109 -11.28 0.38 -13.52
N ALA A 110 -11.69 1.22 -14.46
CA ALA A 110 -11.75 2.66 -14.26
C ALA A 110 -12.84 3.03 -13.25
N PRO A 111 -12.50 3.67 -12.11
CA PRO A 111 -13.50 4.05 -11.12
C PRO A 111 -14.41 5.17 -11.65
N SER A 112 -15.63 5.26 -11.13
CA SER A 112 -16.59 6.32 -11.52
C SER A 112 -16.25 7.69 -10.95
N GLU A 113 -15.48 7.72 -9.87
CA GLU A 113 -14.99 8.90 -9.17
C GLU A 113 -13.55 8.62 -8.75
N THR A 114 -12.70 9.64 -8.75
CA THR A 114 -11.30 9.55 -8.31
C THR A 114 -11.05 10.34 -7.03
N GLY A 115 -9.99 10.00 -6.32
CA GLY A 115 -9.54 10.66 -5.09
C GLY A 115 -10.07 9.99 -3.82
N LEU A 116 -10.59 10.80 -2.89
CA LEU A 116 -10.87 10.35 -1.51
C LEU A 116 -12.23 9.65 -1.32
N ASN A 117 -13.02 9.53 -2.40
CA ASN A 117 -14.33 8.89 -2.35
C ASN A 117 -14.42 7.90 -3.51
N GLY A 118 -15.08 6.77 -3.26
CA GLY A 118 -15.27 5.74 -4.26
C GLY A 118 -16.50 4.89 -3.96
N THR A 119 -16.88 4.07 -4.92
CA THR A 119 -17.90 3.04 -4.75
C THR A 119 -17.30 1.68 -5.06
N VAL A 120 -17.83 0.64 -4.40
CA VAL A 120 -17.39 -0.73 -4.68
C VAL A 120 -17.81 -1.11 -6.08
N LEU A 121 -16.87 -1.60 -6.90
CA LEU A 121 -17.04 -1.97 -8.31
C LEU A 121 -17.77 -3.31 -8.46
N THR A 122 -18.95 -3.45 -7.86
CA THR A 122 -19.68 -4.74 -7.80
C THR A 122 -20.04 -5.35 -9.16
N ASP A 123 -20.04 -4.56 -10.24
CA ASP A 123 -20.26 -5.03 -11.61
C ASP A 123 -19.01 -5.60 -12.29
N TYR A 124 -17.82 -5.47 -11.67
CA TYR A 124 -16.53 -5.89 -12.22
C TYR A 124 -15.80 -6.84 -11.25
N PRO A 125 -16.34 -8.03 -10.94
CA PRO A 125 -15.68 -8.98 -10.05
C PRO A 125 -14.39 -9.51 -10.68
N LEU A 126 -13.31 -9.51 -9.92
CA LEU A 126 -12.03 -10.11 -10.28
C LEU A 126 -11.94 -11.56 -9.79
N GLY A 127 -12.43 -11.82 -8.58
CA GLY A 127 -12.40 -13.13 -7.95
C GLY A 127 -12.61 -13.04 -6.43
N GLU A 128 -12.55 -14.17 -5.76
CA GLU A 128 -12.67 -14.26 -4.30
C GLU A 128 -11.72 -15.35 -3.77
N VAL A 129 -11.32 -15.23 -2.51
CA VAL A 129 -10.50 -16.22 -1.80
C VAL A 129 -10.96 -16.30 -0.35
N GLU A 130 -10.90 -17.49 0.25
CA GLU A 130 -11.10 -17.64 1.69
C GLU A 130 -10.00 -16.91 2.45
N ILE A 131 -10.38 -16.13 3.47
CA ILE A 131 -9.40 -15.44 4.31
C ILE A 131 -8.63 -16.50 5.10
N SER A 132 -7.34 -16.59 4.82
CA SER A 132 -6.43 -17.56 5.42
C SER A 132 -6.33 -17.35 6.93
N ALA A 133 -6.11 -18.46 7.64
CA ALA A 133 -5.71 -18.46 9.05
C ALA A 133 -4.26 -18.96 9.15
N GLU A 134 -4.02 -20.10 9.80
CA GLU A 134 -2.68 -20.68 9.95
C GLU A 134 -2.11 -21.21 8.61
N THR A 135 -2.98 -21.76 7.76
CA THR A 135 -2.60 -22.28 6.44
C THR A 135 -2.96 -21.25 5.37
N ALA A 136 -2.01 -20.94 4.50
CA ALA A 136 -2.23 -20.04 3.37
C ALA A 136 -3.13 -20.70 2.32
N ILE A 137 -4.17 -19.98 1.93
CA ILE A 137 -5.10 -20.33 0.86
C ILE A 137 -4.88 -19.31 -0.26
N VAL A 138 -4.59 -19.80 -1.45
CA VAL A 138 -4.41 -19.00 -2.66
C VAL A 138 -5.37 -19.52 -3.71
N GLU A 139 -6.11 -18.62 -4.34
CA GLU A 139 -7.01 -18.96 -5.44
C GLU A 139 -6.50 -18.30 -6.72
N THR A 140 -6.54 -19.05 -7.82
CA THR A 140 -6.19 -18.52 -9.15
C THR A 140 -7.44 -18.47 -10.01
N THR A 141 -7.78 -17.28 -10.49
CA THR A 141 -8.95 -17.04 -11.34
C THR A 141 -8.74 -17.64 -12.74
N ASN A 142 -9.82 -17.79 -13.51
CA ASN A 142 -9.74 -18.26 -14.89
C ASN A 142 -8.92 -17.33 -15.81
N ASP A 143 -8.81 -16.05 -15.43
CA ASP A 143 -8.03 -15.05 -16.14
C ASP A 143 -6.55 -15.05 -15.72
N GLY A 144 -6.14 -15.97 -14.83
CA GLY A 144 -4.76 -16.16 -14.41
C GLY A 144 -4.32 -15.24 -13.27
N VAL A 145 -5.26 -14.63 -12.54
CA VAL A 145 -4.95 -13.79 -11.38
C VAL A 145 -4.86 -14.65 -10.14
N SER A 146 -3.76 -14.57 -9.38
CA SER A 146 -3.63 -15.27 -8.09
C SER A 146 -3.95 -14.31 -6.94
N LEU A 147 -4.81 -14.76 -6.04
CA LEU A 147 -5.38 -13.97 -4.95
C LEU A 147 -5.06 -14.61 -3.60
N PHE A 148 -4.64 -13.80 -2.64
CA PHE A 148 -4.44 -14.18 -1.25
C PHE A 148 -4.95 -13.08 -0.32
N ALA A 149 -5.54 -13.50 0.80
CA ALA A 149 -5.89 -12.63 1.91
C ALA A 149 -5.68 -13.38 3.23
N GLY A 150 -5.00 -12.77 4.20
CA GLY A 150 -4.88 -13.31 5.55
C GLY A 150 -3.54 -12.98 6.21
N PRO A 151 -3.26 -13.55 7.39
CA PRO A 151 -2.01 -13.31 8.10
C PRO A 151 -0.80 -13.82 7.32
N ARG A 152 0.22 -12.98 7.20
CA ARG A 152 1.54 -13.37 6.68
C ARG A 152 2.64 -12.70 7.48
N GLN A 153 3.80 -13.34 7.54
CA GLN A 153 4.97 -12.72 8.14
C GLN A 153 5.29 -11.45 7.35
N ASP A 154 5.58 -10.37 8.08
CA ASP A 154 5.96 -9.10 7.50
C ASP A 154 7.16 -9.30 6.55
N ALA A 155 7.05 -8.82 5.31
CA ALA A 155 8.13 -8.92 4.33
C ALA A 155 9.20 -7.84 4.53
N PHE A 156 8.92 -6.86 5.41
CA PHE A 156 9.83 -5.79 5.76
C PHE A 156 10.97 -6.31 6.64
N PHE A 157 12.20 -6.04 6.20
CA PHE A 157 13.39 -6.23 7.01
C PHE A 157 13.98 -4.86 7.35
N PHE A 158 14.13 -4.55 8.64
CA PHE A 158 14.80 -3.32 9.04
C PHE A 158 15.48 -3.42 10.39
N ASP A 159 16.78 -3.11 10.41
CA ASP A 159 17.53 -2.97 11.67
C ASP A 159 17.19 -1.64 12.35
N PHE A 160 15.99 -1.60 12.93
CA PHE A 160 15.42 -0.43 13.57
C PHE A 160 16.27 0.08 14.74
N PHE A 161 16.88 -0.82 15.51
CA PHE A 161 17.72 -0.42 16.62
C PHE A 161 19.03 0.19 16.14
N GLN A 162 19.64 -0.36 15.09
CA GLN A 162 20.82 0.24 14.49
C GLN A 162 20.50 1.57 13.82
N PHE A 163 19.37 1.69 13.12
CA PHE A 163 18.90 2.96 12.57
C PHE A 163 18.86 4.05 13.65
N ASN A 164 18.23 3.75 14.81
CA ASN A 164 18.16 4.69 15.93
C ASN A 164 19.55 5.10 16.45
N LYS A 165 20.52 4.18 16.51
CA LYS A 165 21.91 4.51 16.86
C LYS A 165 22.59 5.39 15.81
N VAL A 166 22.33 5.16 14.52
CA VAL A 166 22.88 5.97 13.42
C VAL A 166 22.37 7.40 13.51
N ILE A 167 21.05 7.61 13.59
CA ILE A 167 20.47 8.96 13.72
C ILE A 167 20.81 9.62 15.06
N GLY A 168 21.04 8.82 16.11
CA GLY A 168 21.51 9.26 17.41
C GLY A 168 23.01 9.61 17.48
N GLY A 169 23.78 9.30 16.43
CA GLY A 169 25.23 9.52 16.39
C GLY A 169 26.05 8.53 17.23
N GLU A 170 25.44 7.43 17.66
CA GLU A 170 26.06 6.35 18.45
C GLU A 170 26.68 5.26 17.57
N ALA A 171 26.35 5.25 16.26
CA ALA A 171 26.89 4.35 15.26
C ALA A 171 27.65 5.12 14.16
N PRO A 172 28.90 5.57 14.41
CA PRO A 172 29.67 6.37 13.46
C PRO A 172 30.04 5.61 12.18
N GLU A 173 29.99 4.28 12.21
CA GLU A 173 30.25 3.41 11.06
C GLU A 173 28.99 3.12 10.22
N GLY A 174 27.81 3.61 10.64
CA GLY A 174 26.56 3.46 9.91
C GLY A 174 25.82 2.15 10.22
N PHE A 175 25.12 1.62 9.22
CA PHE A 175 24.39 0.35 9.33
C PHE A 175 25.33 -0.86 9.43
N LEU A 176 24.88 -1.89 10.14
CA LEU A 176 25.61 -3.15 10.27
C LEU A 176 25.54 -3.97 8.97
N PRO A 177 26.55 -4.82 8.69
CA PRO A 177 26.45 -5.78 7.60
C PRO A 177 25.32 -6.78 7.87
N PRO A 178 24.76 -7.43 6.84
CA PRO A 178 23.56 -8.28 6.96
C PRO A 178 23.67 -9.38 8.02
N GLU A 179 24.87 -9.95 8.21
CA GLU A 179 25.14 -11.01 9.19
C GLU A 179 25.13 -10.53 10.66
N GLU A 180 25.23 -9.22 10.90
CA GLU A 180 25.21 -8.60 12.23
C GLU A 180 23.93 -7.78 12.47
N ALA A 181 23.19 -7.48 11.41
CA ALA A 181 21.94 -6.75 11.48
C ALA A 181 20.84 -7.59 12.18
N SER A 182 20.01 -6.92 12.98
CA SER A 182 18.91 -7.55 13.70
C SER A 182 17.58 -7.01 13.22
N ASP A 183 16.68 -7.89 12.80
CA ASP A 183 15.31 -7.54 12.44
C ASP A 183 14.35 -7.77 13.61
N PRO A 184 13.88 -6.71 14.30
CA PRO A 184 12.92 -6.86 15.38
C PRO A 184 11.50 -7.19 14.88
N PHE A 185 11.25 -7.17 13.57
CA PHE A 185 9.98 -7.53 12.97
C PHE A 185 9.92 -9.02 12.58
N ASP A 186 11.06 -9.73 12.61
CA ASP A 186 11.12 -11.16 12.31
C ASP A 186 10.18 -11.97 13.24
N GLY A 187 9.38 -12.85 12.63
CA GLY A 187 8.36 -13.64 13.32
C GLY A 187 7.06 -12.89 13.64
N THR A 188 6.94 -11.61 13.30
CA THR A 188 5.68 -10.86 13.42
C THR A 188 4.86 -10.96 12.13
N ASN A 189 3.53 -11.02 12.25
CA ASN A 189 2.65 -11.04 11.08
C ASN A 189 1.96 -9.70 10.88
N THR A 190 1.70 -9.39 9.62
CA THR A 190 0.73 -8.41 9.13
C THR A 190 -0.54 -9.11 8.64
N MET A 191 -1.59 -8.33 8.37
CA MET A 191 -2.73 -8.77 7.56
C MET A 191 -2.47 -8.41 6.10
N SER A 192 -2.21 -9.39 5.26
CA SER A 192 -1.78 -9.15 3.88
C SER A 192 -2.89 -9.40 2.86
N LEU A 193 -2.93 -8.56 1.83
CA LEU A 193 -3.65 -8.79 0.58
C LEU A 193 -2.62 -8.88 -0.54
N VAL A 194 -2.60 -10.00 -1.26
CA VAL A 194 -1.65 -10.20 -2.36
C VAL A 194 -2.38 -10.57 -3.64
N ILE A 195 -2.04 -9.88 -4.72
CA ILE A 195 -2.61 -10.04 -6.05
C ILE A 195 -1.45 -10.16 -7.03
N GLU A 196 -1.31 -11.32 -7.67
CA GLU A 196 -0.47 -11.46 -8.86
C GLU A 196 -1.36 -11.43 -10.09
N ILE A 197 -1.21 -10.41 -10.93
CA ILE A 197 -2.09 -10.13 -12.07
C ILE A 197 -1.31 -10.08 -13.39
N PRO A 198 -1.82 -10.66 -14.49
CA PRO A 198 -1.23 -10.48 -15.81
C PRO A 198 -1.23 -9.01 -16.25
N ASN A 199 -0.10 -8.51 -16.75
CA ASN A 199 0.07 -7.13 -17.23
C ASN A 199 -0.93 -6.78 -18.34
N ALA A 200 -1.39 -7.77 -19.11
CA ALA A 200 -2.42 -7.57 -20.13
C ALA A 200 -3.74 -7.01 -19.57
N MET A 201 -4.04 -7.25 -18.28
CA MET A 201 -5.22 -6.72 -17.61
C MET A 201 -5.01 -5.28 -17.10
N LEU A 202 -3.76 -4.87 -16.88
CA LEU A 202 -3.39 -3.52 -16.44
C LEU A 202 -3.18 -2.55 -17.62
N GLY A 203 -2.97 -3.09 -18.83
CA GLY A 203 -2.73 -2.30 -20.03
C GLY A 203 -1.28 -1.85 -20.16
N THR A 204 -1.04 -0.73 -20.85
CA THR A 204 0.30 -0.15 -21.01
C THR A 204 0.40 1.12 -20.20
N THR A 205 1.49 1.27 -19.45
CA THR A 205 1.79 2.50 -18.69
C THR A 205 2.77 3.40 -19.42
N THR A 206 2.61 4.71 -19.27
CA THR A 206 3.58 5.75 -19.66
C THR A 206 4.35 6.30 -18.44
N GLY A 207 3.99 5.88 -17.23
CA GLY A 207 4.66 6.23 -15.98
C GLY A 207 6.13 5.84 -15.98
N GLN A 208 6.97 6.70 -15.41
CA GLN A 208 8.40 6.45 -15.24
C GLN A 208 8.82 6.62 -13.79
N ASN A 209 9.70 5.74 -13.31
CA ASN A 209 10.36 5.90 -12.02
C ASN A 209 11.54 6.88 -12.10
N ALA A 210 12.20 7.15 -10.97
CA ALA A 210 13.34 8.06 -10.89
C ALA A 210 14.55 7.66 -11.76
N LEU A 211 14.60 6.40 -12.22
CA LEU A 211 15.64 5.87 -13.11
C LEU A 211 15.25 5.94 -14.60
N GLY A 212 14.06 6.46 -14.93
CA GLY A 212 13.54 6.54 -16.29
C GLY A 212 13.02 5.21 -16.83
N LEU A 213 12.81 4.21 -15.97
CA LEU A 213 12.20 2.95 -16.35
C LEU A 213 10.68 3.08 -16.36
N THR A 214 10.04 2.51 -17.37
CA THR A 214 8.58 2.45 -17.47
C THR A 214 8.02 1.55 -16.36
N VAL A 215 7.13 2.08 -15.54
CA VAL A 215 6.50 1.39 -14.41
C VAL A 215 5.04 1.82 -14.27
N TYR A 216 4.20 0.98 -13.66
CA TYR A 216 2.92 1.45 -13.16
C TYR A 216 3.15 2.37 -11.97
N LYS A 217 2.47 3.51 -11.95
CA LYS A 217 2.44 4.35 -10.76
C LYS A 217 1.27 3.91 -9.92
N THR A 218 1.54 3.56 -8.67
CA THR A 218 0.52 2.94 -7.82
C THR A 218 0.59 3.45 -6.39
N TRP A 219 -0.56 3.54 -5.74
CA TRP A 219 -0.69 3.81 -4.31
C TRP A 219 -1.90 3.08 -3.76
N VAL A 220 -2.00 3.01 -2.43
CA VAL A 220 -3.10 2.31 -1.75
C VAL A 220 -3.89 3.29 -0.91
N THR A 221 -5.21 3.10 -0.88
CA THR A 221 -6.11 3.78 0.05
C THR A 221 -6.94 2.74 0.80
N THR A 222 -7.34 3.09 2.03
CA THR A 222 -8.37 2.37 2.78
C THR A 222 -9.55 3.31 2.99
N ASN A 223 -10.73 2.88 2.55
CA ASN A 223 -11.96 3.66 2.59
C ASN A 223 -12.95 2.98 3.53
N ARG A 224 -13.47 3.72 4.51
CA ARG A 224 -14.50 3.22 5.42
C ARG A 224 -15.88 3.69 4.98
N LYS A 225 -16.86 2.79 5.04
CA LYS A 225 -18.27 3.12 4.78
C LYS A 225 -18.76 4.24 5.71
N GLN A 226 -19.34 5.29 5.13
CA GLN A 226 -20.03 6.38 5.84
C GLN A 226 -21.53 6.16 5.95
#